data_AF-A0A1K2BWP8-F1
#
_entry.id   AF-A0A1K2BWP8-F1
#
_cell.length_a   1.000
_cell.length_b   1.000
_cell.length_c   1.000
_cell.angle_alpha   90.00
_cell.angle_beta   90.00
_cell.angle_gamma   90.00
#
_symmetry.space_group_name_H-M   'P 1'
#
loop_
_entity.id
_entity.type
_entity.pdbx_description
1 polymer ?
#
loop_
_entity_poly.entity_id
_entity_poly.type
_entity_poly.pdbx_seq_one_letter_code
_entity_poly.pdbx_strand_id
1 'polypeptide(L)' 'MRHGIDGPVEIRDRHGRPLDHEEPADGTVRIRLGKGESALITAEGDHPDLTVRPVTANAPAPRWGLPA' A
#
# COMPACT_ATOMS: atom_id res chain seq x y z
N MET A 1 5.98 -5.12 -11.56
CA MET A 1 5.50 -5.82 -10.34
C MET A 1 4.08 -6.28 -10.63
N ARG A 2 3.62 -7.38 -10.00
CA ARG A 2 2.24 -7.85 -10.12
C ARG A 2 1.46 -7.55 -8.84
N HIS A 3 0.32 -6.89 -8.94
CA HIS A 3 -0.62 -6.63 -7.83
C HIS A 3 -1.84 -7.56 -7.89
N GLY A 4 -2.58 -7.59 -6.79
CA GLY A 4 -3.86 -8.32 -6.66
C GLY A 4 -5.04 -7.40 -6.36
N ILE A 5 -4.92 -6.11 -6.69
CA ILE A 5 -6.03 -5.15 -6.63
C ILE A 5 -6.92 -5.38 -7.84
N ASP A 6 -8.22 -5.54 -7.60
CA ASP A 6 -9.22 -5.70 -8.65
C ASP A 6 -9.59 -4.35 -9.27
N GLY A 7 -9.67 -4.31 -10.61
CA GLY A 7 -10.06 -3.11 -11.34
C GLY A 7 -8.91 -2.09 -11.53
N PRO A 8 -9.25 -0.84 -11.92
CA PRO A 8 -8.25 0.18 -12.20
C PRO A 8 -7.51 0.59 -10.92
N VAL A 9 -6.22 0.89 -11.08
CA VAL A 9 -5.35 1.32 -9.99
C VAL A 9 -4.93 2.77 -10.16
N GLU A 10 -4.62 3.38 -9.03
CA GLU A 10 -3.96 4.68 -8.99
C GLU A 10 -2.58 4.54 -8.36
N ILE A 11 -1.57 5.14 -9.02
CA ILE A 11 -0.17 5.02 -8.63
C ILE A 11 0.39 6.40 -8.33
N ARG A 12 0.89 6.58 -7.11
CA ARG A 12 1.40 7.87 -6.60
C ARG A 12 2.76 7.73 -5.94
N ASP A 13 3.50 8.82 -5.87
CA ASP A 13 4.71 8.89 -5.05
C ASP A 13 4.39 9.11 -3.56
N ARG A 14 5.42 9.15 -2.71
CA ARG A 14 5.29 9.41 -1.27
C ARG A 14 4.70 10.79 -0.92
N HIS A 15 4.66 11.72 -1.88
CA HIS A 15 4.12 13.06 -1.73
C HIS A 15 2.67 13.15 -2.28
N GLY A 16 2.10 12.03 -2.74
CA GLY A 16 0.76 11.96 -3.30
C GLY A 16 0.66 12.40 -4.75
N ARG A 17 1.79 12.62 -5.45
CA ARG A 17 1.79 13.02 -6.86
C ARG A 17 1.61 11.78 -7.76
N PRO A 18 0.80 11.86 -8.82
CA PRO A 18 0.63 10.74 -9.75
C PRO A 18 1.96 10.36 -10.40
N LEU A 19 2.17 9.05 -10.59
CA LEU A 19 3.32 8.50 -11.27
C LEU A 19 2.90 7.86 -12.60
N ASP A 20 3.66 8.18 -13.66
CA ASP A 20 3.50 7.53 -14.94
C ASP A 20 3.85 6.04 -14.84
N HIS A 21 2.99 5.21 -15.41
CA HIS A 21 3.16 3.77 -15.41
C HIS A 21 2.59 3.16 -16.69
N GLU A 22 3.06 1.95 -16.99
CA GLU A 22 2.55 1.12 -18.07
C GLU A 22 1.93 -0.15 -17.47
N GLU A 23 0.83 -0.63 -18.05
CA GLU A 23 0.22 -1.91 -17.73
C GLU A 23 0.46 -2.92 -18.86
N PRO A 24 1.64 -3.57 -18.91
CA PRO A 24 1.98 -4.51 -19.98
C PRO A 24 1.12 -5.79 -19.98
N ALA A 25 0.47 -6.11 -18.87
CA ALA A 25 -0.41 -7.26 -18.72
C ALA A 25 -1.35 -7.03 -17.52
N ASP A 26 -2.44 -7.78 -17.47
CA ASP A 26 -3.43 -7.68 -16.40
C ASP A 26 -2.79 -7.88 -15.01
N GLY A 27 -3.10 -6.96 -14.10
CA GLY A 27 -2.53 -6.86 -12.75
C GLY A 27 -1.01 -6.62 -12.70
N THR A 28 -0.36 -6.32 -13.82
CA THR A 28 1.10 -6.09 -13.88
C THR A 28 1.39 -4.65 -14.25
N VAL A 29 2.09 -3.94 -13.37
CA VAL A 29 2.48 -2.54 -13.58
C VAL A 29 3.99 -2.42 -13.74
N ARG A 30 4.40 -1.52 -14.63
CA ARG A 30 5.79 -1.08 -14.81
C ARG A 30 5.88 0.40 -14.47
N ILE A 31 6.71 0.70 -13.46
CA ILE A 31 6.92 2.05 -12.92
C ILE A 31 8.43 2.28 -12.90
N ARG A 32 8.88 3.46 -13.33
CA ARG A 32 10.29 3.85 -13.20
C ARG A 32 10.48 4.49 -11.83
N LEU A 33 11.34 3.88 -11.01
CA LEU A 33 11.70 4.40 -9.69
C LEU A 33 13.22 4.53 -9.59
N GLY A 34 13.68 5.70 -9.16
CA GLY A 34 15.05 5.94 -8.75
C GLY A 34 15.39 5.30 -7.40
N LYS A 35 16.67 5.32 -7.04
CA LYS A 35 17.12 4.82 -5.74
C LYS A 35 16.49 5.61 -4.60
N GLY A 36 15.78 4.92 -3.70
CA GLY A 36 15.09 5.53 -2.56
C GLY A 36 13.73 6.13 -2.88
N GLU A 37 13.25 6.00 -4.11
CA GLU A 37 11.88 6.33 -4.48
C GLU A 37 10.95 5.15 -4.20
N SER A 38 9.67 5.48 -4.00
CA SER A 38 8.62 4.54 -3.65
C SER A 38 7.35 4.91 -4.39
N ALA A 39 6.59 3.89 -4.78
CA ALA A 39 5.24 4.04 -5.31
C ALA A 39 4.22 3.48 -4.31
N LEU A 40 3.12 4.21 -4.13
CA LEU A 40 1.91 3.72 -3.50
C LEU A 40 0.93 3.34 -4.60
N ILE A 41 0.42 2.12 -4.55
CA ILE A 41 -0.56 1.59 -5.52
C ILE A 41 -1.83 1.31 -4.72
N THR A 42 -2.93 1.95 -5.12
CA THR A 42 -4.26 1.78 -4.52
C THR A 42 -5.28 1.46 -5.61
N ALA A 43 -6.47 1.01 -5.22
CA ALA A 43 -7.61 1.05 -6.13
C ALA A 43 -7.88 2.51 -6.53
N GLU A 44 -8.42 2.72 -7.73
CA GLU A 44 -8.80 4.06 -8.17
C GLU A 44 -9.82 4.69 -7.20
N GLY A 45 -9.55 5.93 -6.79
CA GLY A 45 -10.37 6.66 -5.82
C GLY A 45 -10.22 6.20 -4.36
N ASP A 46 -9.40 5.19 -4.08
CA ASP A 46 -9.04 4.82 -2.71
C ASP A 46 -7.88 5.70 -2.20
N HIS A 47 -8.09 6.27 -1.01
CA HIS A 47 -7.18 7.21 -0.37
C HIS A 47 -7.01 6.85 1.11
N PRO A 48 -6.25 5.79 1.41
CA PRO A 48 -6.05 5.35 2.78
C PRO A 48 -5.25 6.38 3.59
N ASP A 49 -5.53 6.46 4.89
CA ASP A 49 -4.71 7.22 5.84
C ASP A 49 -3.37 6.52 6.04
N LEU A 50 -2.30 7.11 5.48
CA LEU A 50 -0.94 6.57 5.53
C LEU A 50 -0.18 6.94 6.82
N THR A 51 -0.84 7.58 7.78
CA THR A 51 -0.22 7.98 9.03
C THR A 51 0.14 6.74 9.86
N VAL A 52 1.44 6.55 10.09
CA VAL A 52 1.91 5.50 11.01
C VAL A 52 1.53 5.90 12.44
N ARG A 53 0.64 5.11 13.05
CA ARG A 53 0.18 5.29 14.43
C ARG A 53 0.00 3.94 15.12
N PRO A 54 0.03 3.90 16.47
CA PRO A 54 -0.40 2.73 17.21
C PRO A 54 -1.79 2.29 16.73
N VAL A 55 -1.94 1.00 16.44
CA VAL A 55 -3.22 0.43 16.03
C VAL A 55 -4.05 0.16 17.28
N THR A 56 -5.32 0.54 17.26
CA THR A 56 -6.26 0.20 18.33
C THR A 56 -6.35 -1.31 18.45
N ALA A 57 -6.10 -1.84 19.66
CA ALA A 57 -6.24 -3.26 19.92
C ALA A 57 -7.68 -3.70 19.62
N ASN A 58 -7.83 -4.76 18.82
CA ASN A 58 -9.13 -5.31 18.44
C ASN A 58 -9.78 -6.09 19.59
N ALA A 59 -8.98 -6.59 20.54
CA ALA A 59 -9.44 -7.26 21.75
C ALA A 59 -8.30 -7.35 22.78
N PRO A 60 -8.59 -7.62 24.07
CA PRO A 60 -7.59 -8.04 25.02
C PRO A 60 -6.88 -9.32 24.54
N ALA A 61 -5.55 -9.33 24.60
CA ALA A 61 -4.76 -10.52 24.29
C ALA A 61 -4.53 -11.39 25.53
N PRO A 62 -4.47 -12.73 25.40
CA PRO A 62 -4.05 -13.59 26.51
C PRO A 62 -2.64 -13.22 26.98
N ARG A 63 -2.38 -13.34 28.28
CA ARG A 63 -1.02 -13.15 28.83
C ARG A 63 -0.10 -14.22 28.24
N TRP A 64 0.95 -13.80 27.54
CA TRP A 64 1.97 -14.71 27.06
C TRP A 64 3.06 -14.88 28.11
N GLY A 65 3.16 -16.07 28.70
CA GLY A 65 4.29 -16.48 29.53
C GLY A 65 4.33 -15.89 30.94
N LEU A 66 3.29 -15.17 31.37
CA LEU A 66 3.16 -14.73 32.77
C LEU A 66 2.26 -15.71 33.54
N PRO A 67 2.65 -16.12 34.76
CA PRO A 67 1.76 -16.89 35.63
C PRO A 67 0.49 -16.09 35.95
N ALA A 68 -0.57 -16.83 36.27
CA ALA A 68 -1.88 -16.27 36.60
C ALA A 68 -1.80 -15.27 37.77
#